data_AF-A0A800EY76-F1
#
_entry.id   AF-A0A800EY76-F1
#
_cell.length_a   1.000
_cell.length_b   1.000
_cell.length_c   1.000
_cell.angle_alpha   90.00
_cell.angle_beta   90.00
_cell.angle_gamma   90.00
#
_symmetry.space_group_name_H-M   'P 1'
#
loop_
_entity.id
_entity.type
_entity.pdbx_description
1 polymer ?
#
loop_
_entity_poly.entity_id
_entity_poly.type
_entity_poly.pdbx_seq_one_letter_code
_entity_poly.pdbx_strand_id
1 'polypeptide(L)'
;MGVLYDAELDGKVQRIGTSGFLYQSNKLMYDSGSRTLWHSLTGDPVIGKLAFSDLRFKQLPLTLTTWGDWLEKNPKTKVLDIDTGFDRNYRNLNTRGSAYYDYFNSSDWLFPTFQTNEALNLKDRVLALNYADSPKAYSLEALQETPVVNDTLGGQELVITFNPLAEAARTYERAGHNFTPTQDPDVVLDEDGVQWRVEETGLVKSDGTETLARLPGQVSYWFGWVAFHPDTEIFGKIATPTP
;
A
#
# COMPACT_ATOMS: atom_id res chain seq x y z
N MET A 1 0.40 -7.58 -0.32
CA MET A 1 0.33 -6.32 0.46
C MET A 1 1.67 -6.06 1.09
N GLY A 2 2.06 -4.81 1.24
CA GLY A 2 3.36 -4.46 1.80
C GLY A 2 3.43 -3.01 2.21
N VAL A 3 4.36 -2.74 3.12
CA VAL A 3 4.76 -1.40 3.56
C VAL A 3 6.27 -1.35 3.44
N LEU A 4 6.80 -0.23 2.94
CA LEU A 4 8.23 0.00 2.86
C LEU A 4 8.59 1.09 3.87
N TYR A 5 9.66 0.88 4.61
CA TYR A 5 10.19 1.84 5.56
C TYR A 5 11.65 2.14 5.27
N ASP A 6 12.08 3.34 5.64
CA ASP A 6 13.49 3.62 5.85
C ASP A 6 13.98 2.78 7.05
N ALA A 7 15.05 2.00 6.84
CA ALA A 7 15.64 1.19 7.89
C ALA A 7 16.42 2.03 8.91
N GLU A 8 16.76 3.28 8.57
CA GLU A 8 17.38 4.21 9.50
C GLU A 8 16.35 4.75 10.49
N LEU A 9 16.69 4.64 11.77
CA LEU A 9 15.93 5.19 12.88
C LEU A 9 16.90 5.85 13.86
N ASP A 10 16.71 7.14 14.11
CA ASP A 10 17.58 7.95 14.98
C ASP A 10 19.07 7.83 14.62
N GLY A 11 19.38 7.99 13.32
CA GLY A 11 20.75 7.92 12.78
C GLY A 11 21.36 6.52 12.78
N LYS A 12 20.58 5.47 13.05
CA LYS A 12 21.07 4.08 13.11
C LYS A 12 20.24 3.18 12.21
N VAL A 13 20.94 2.42 11.35
CA VAL A 13 20.33 1.39 10.52
C VAL A 13 19.90 0.20 11.40
N GLN A 14 18.60 -0.04 11.45
CA GLN A 14 18.01 -1.16 12.17
C GLN A 14 18.10 -2.45 11.36
N ARG A 15 18.15 -3.59 12.05
CA ARG A 15 18.20 -4.92 11.41
C ARG A 15 16.89 -5.66 11.66
N ILE A 16 15.96 -5.44 10.74
CA ILE A 16 14.58 -5.89 10.84
C ILE A 16 14.38 -7.26 10.18
N GLY A 17 13.70 -8.15 10.89
CA GLY A 17 13.30 -9.48 10.43
C GLY A 17 11.83 -9.79 10.71
N THR A 18 11.44 -11.02 10.46
CA THR A 18 10.09 -11.55 10.74
C THR A 18 10.07 -12.18 12.13
N SER A 19 9.14 -11.79 12.99
CA SER A 19 9.01 -12.41 14.33
C SER A 19 8.18 -13.69 14.34
N GLY A 20 7.29 -13.87 13.35
CA GLY A 20 6.27 -14.93 13.35
C GLY A 20 5.02 -14.60 14.17
N PHE A 21 5.01 -13.49 14.90
CA PHE A 21 3.86 -13.04 15.67
C PHE A 21 2.96 -12.09 14.87
N LEU A 22 1.68 -12.13 15.22
CA LEU A 22 0.65 -11.22 14.73
C LEU A 22 0.06 -10.42 15.90
N TYR A 23 -0.28 -9.17 15.65
CA TYR A 23 -1.09 -8.33 16.51
C TYR A 23 -2.23 -7.76 15.69
N GLN A 24 -3.47 -8.09 16.06
CA GLN A 24 -4.67 -7.80 15.26
C GLN A 24 -4.46 -8.10 13.76
N SER A 25 -4.03 -9.33 13.48
CA SER A 25 -3.84 -9.89 12.13
C SER A 25 -2.78 -9.19 11.28
N ASN A 26 -2.06 -8.23 11.84
CA ASN A 26 -0.90 -7.60 11.25
C ASN A 26 0.39 -8.15 11.84
N LYS A 27 1.43 -8.22 11.01
CA LYS A 27 2.71 -8.80 11.40
C LYS A 27 3.45 -7.90 12.38
N LEU A 28 4.10 -8.53 13.36
CA LEU A 28 5.17 -7.90 14.13
C LEU A 28 6.53 -8.19 13.49
N MET A 29 7.28 -7.14 13.18
CA MET A 29 8.66 -7.22 12.72
C MET A 29 9.59 -7.27 13.95
N TYR A 30 10.72 -7.94 13.85
CA TYR A 30 11.69 -8.05 14.95
C TYR A 30 12.95 -7.27 14.62
N ASP A 31 13.33 -6.32 15.48
CA ASP A 31 14.65 -5.69 15.41
C ASP A 31 15.67 -6.49 16.22
N SER A 32 16.66 -7.07 15.54
CA SER A 32 17.72 -7.86 16.18
C SER A 32 18.67 -7.03 17.06
N GLY A 33 18.75 -5.72 16.87
CA GLY A 33 19.57 -4.82 17.67
C GLY A 33 18.94 -4.52 19.03
N SER A 34 17.77 -3.85 19.02
CA SER A 34 17.07 -3.48 20.26
C SER A 34 16.25 -4.62 20.88
N ARG A 35 16.03 -5.71 20.15
CA ARG A 35 15.09 -6.79 20.47
C ARG A 35 13.64 -6.33 20.60
N THR A 36 13.30 -5.20 19.98
CA THR A 36 11.94 -4.64 19.96
C THR A 36 11.13 -5.29 18.83
N LEU A 37 9.86 -5.58 19.10
CA LEU A 37 8.86 -5.92 18.11
C LEU A 37 8.15 -4.66 17.62
N TRP A 38 8.11 -4.49 16.31
CA TRP A 38 7.57 -3.33 15.61
C TRP A 38 6.33 -3.71 14.81
N HIS A 39 5.33 -2.86 14.80
CA HIS A 39 4.13 -3.06 14.03
C HIS A 39 4.42 -2.84 12.54
N SER A 40 4.16 -3.83 11.68
CA SER A 40 4.50 -3.70 10.26
C SER A 40 3.63 -2.67 9.53
N LEU A 41 2.40 -2.43 10.00
CA LEU A 41 1.47 -1.52 9.33
C LEU A 41 1.73 -0.05 9.67
N THR A 42 2.11 0.25 10.91
CA THR A 42 2.23 1.63 11.42
C THR A 42 3.68 2.07 11.65
N GLY A 43 4.61 1.13 11.73
CA GLY A 43 6.02 1.42 12.01
C GLY A 43 6.31 1.71 13.48
N ASP A 44 5.35 1.46 14.37
CA ASP A 44 5.45 1.74 15.81
C ASP A 44 6.12 0.60 16.59
N PRO A 45 6.85 0.90 17.67
CA PRO A 45 7.37 -0.10 18.59
C PRO A 45 6.25 -0.59 19.52
N VAL A 46 6.02 -1.90 19.56
CA VAL A 46 4.90 -2.51 20.31
C VAL A 46 5.38 -3.20 21.58
N ILE A 47 6.46 -4.00 21.49
CA ILE A 47 6.97 -4.78 22.64
C ILE A 47 8.48 -4.66 22.68
N GLY A 48 9.05 -4.41 23.86
CA GLY A 48 10.49 -4.40 24.09
C GLY A 48 10.99 -3.03 24.53
N LYS A 49 12.31 -2.80 24.39
CA LYS A 49 12.99 -1.65 24.98
C LYS A 49 12.48 -0.30 24.47
N LEU A 50 12.07 -0.25 23.20
CA LEU A 50 11.61 0.98 22.56
C LEU A 50 10.09 1.12 22.57
N ALA A 51 9.36 0.17 23.18
CA ALA A 51 7.92 0.31 23.34
C ALA A 51 7.59 1.61 24.11
N PHE A 52 6.54 2.30 23.68
CA PHE A 52 6.11 3.60 24.23
C PHE A 52 7.09 4.77 24.04
N SER A 53 8.10 4.62 23.17
CA SER A 53 8.88 5.76 22.70
C SER A 53 8.18 6.48 21.55
N ASP A 54 8.59 7.72 21.27
CA ASP A 54 8.11 8.49 20.12
C ASP A 54 8.81 8.10 18.80
N LEU A 55 9.63 7.04 18.82
CA LEU A 55 10.29 6.55 17.63
C LEU A 55 9.28 5.83 16.73
N ARG A 56 9.27 6.18 15.44
CA ARG A 56 8.46 5.55 14.41
C ARG A 56 9.28 5.44 13.12
N PHE A 57 9.13 4.32 12.41
CA PHE A 57 9.75 4.19 11.10
C PHE A 57 9.14 5.15 10.08
N LYS A 58 9.99 5.81 9.30
CA LYS A 58 9.55 6.66 8.18
C LYS A 58 9.09 5.77 7.02
N GLN A 59 7.81 5.83 6.67
CA GLN A 59 7.28 5.12 5.52
C GLN A 59 7.83 5.71 4.21
N LEU A 60 8.16 4.83 3.27
CA LEU A 60 8.57 5.18 1.92
C LEU A 60 7.50 4.76 0.91
N PRO A 61 7.41 5.44 -0.25
CA PRO A 61 6.50 5.04 -1.31
C PRO A 61 6.78 3.60 -1.80
N LEU A 62 5.71 2.83 -1.99
CA LEU A 62 5.76 1.46 -2.50
C LEU A 62 4.65 1.26 -3.53
N THR A 63 4.98 0.65 -4.66
CA THR A 63 4.00 0.20 -5.65
C THR A 63 3.86 -1.32 -5.59
N LEU A 64 2.63 -1.83 -5.48
CA LEU A 64 2.35 -3.21 -5.86
C LEU A 64 1.92 -3.21 -7.33
N THR A 65 2.59 -4.02 -8.14
CA THR A 65 2.34 -4.13 -9.59
C THR A 65 2.48 -5.59 -10.04
N THR A 66 2.10 -5.87 -11.28
CA THR A 66 2.34 -7.17 -11.92
C THR A 66 3.80 -7.32 -12.35
N TRP A 67 4.27 -8.57 -12.46
CA TRP A 67 5.61 -8.84 -12.98
C TRP A 67 5.80 -8.34 -14.43
N GLY A 68 4.75 -8.41 -15.25
CA GLY A 68 4.77 -7.94 -16.63
C GLY A 68 5.06 -6.45 -16.72
N ASP A 69 4.27 -5.63 -16.02
CA ASP A 69 4.45 -4.16 -15.96
C ASP A 69 5.82 -3.79 -15.39
N TRP A 70 6.27 -4.46 -14.32
CA TRP A 70 7.60 -4.21 -13.76
C TRP A 70 8.73 -4.51 -14.76
N LEU A 71 8.67 -5.65 -15.45
CA LEU A 71 9.71 -6.09 -16.37
C LEU A 71 9.77 -5.24 -17.63
N GLU A 72 8.63 -4.78 -18.13
CA GLU A 72 8.56 -3.83 -19.25
C GLU A 72 9.33 -2.54 -18.92
N LYS A 73 9.12 -2.00 -17.72
CA LYS A 73 9.79 -0.79 -17.22
C LYS A 73 11.24 -1.03 -16.79
N ASN A 74 11.56 -2.25 -16.36
CA ASN A 74 12.86 -2.63 -15.80
C ASN A 74 13.41 -3.92 -16.42
N PRO A 75 13.73 -3.95 -17.73
CA PRO A 75 14.05 -5.17 -18.48
C PRO A 75 15.34 -5.87 -18.04
N LYS A 76 16.17 -5.17 -17.25
CA LYS A 76 17.43 -5.70 -16.70
C LYS A 76 17.26 -6.32 -15.31
N THR A 77 16.06 -6.27 -14.73
CA THR A 77 15.78 -6.85 -13.41
C THR A 77 16.09 -8.35 -13.42
N LYS A 78 16.80 -8.81 -12.40
CA LYS A 78 17.04 -10.23 -12.15
C LYS A 78 16.24 -10.66 -10.93
N VAL A 79 15.63 -11.83 -11.02
CA VAL A 79 14.95 -12.49 -9.90
C VAL A 79 15.59 -13.85 -9.65
N LEU A 80 15.40 -14.41 -8.46
CA LEU A 80 15.83 -15.77 -8.16
C LEU A 80 15.04 -16.76 -9.01
N ASP A 81 15.68 -17.88 -9.36
CA ASP A 81 15.02 -18.95 -10.09
C ASP A 81 13.89 -19.56 -9.25
N ILE A 82 12.79 -19.87 -9.92
CA ILE A 82 11.62 -20.54 -9.36
C ILE A 82 11.85 -22.04 -9.20
N ASP A 83 12.86 -22.60 -9.87
CA ASP A 83 13.35 -23.95 -9.62
C ASP A 83 14.20 -23.99 -8.35
N THR A 84 13.51 -24.01 -7.21
CA THR A 84 14.12 -23.96 -5.87
C THR A 84 14.46 -25.34 -5.31
N GLY A 85 14.06 -26.43 -6.00
CA GLY A 85 14.13 -27.79 -5.47
C GLY A 85 13.04 -28.15 -4.44
N PHE A 86 12.05 -27.29 -4.21
CA PHE A 86 10.93 -27.53 -3.30
C PHE A 86 9.58 -27.58 -4.02
N ASP A 87 8.75 -28.57 -3.66
CA ASP A 87 7.40 -28.75 -4.19
C ASP A 87 6.33 -28.13 -3.28
N ARG A 88 6.41 -26.80 -3.11
CA ARG A 88 5.32 -26.05 -2.48
C ARG A 88 4.79 -25.03 -3.48
N ASN A 89 3.56 -25.22 -3.90
CA ASN A 89 2.95 -24.38 -4.93
C ASN A 89 2.51 -23.02 -4.37
N TYR A 90 3.36 -22.01 -4.49
CA TYR A 90 3.04 -20.61 -4.17
C TYR A 90 2.48 -19.82 -5.37
N ARG A 91 2.18 -20.49 -6.50
CA ARG A 91 1.55 -19.86 -7.67
C ARG A 91 0.04 -19.94 -7.55
N ASN A 92 -0.63 -18.95 -8.15
CA ASN A 92 -2.09 -18.90 -8.28
C ASN A 92 -2.79 -19.24 -6.95
N LEU A 93 -2.65 -18.34 -5.98
CA LEU A 93 -3.01 -18.57 -4.58
C LEU A 93 -4.49 -18.93 -4.34
N ASN A 94 -5.33 -18.75 -5.35
CA ASN A 94 -6.76 -19.07 -5.31
C ASN A 94 -7.08 -20.41 -5.99
N THR A 95 -6.09 -21.14 -6.50
CA THR A 95 -6.27 -22.44 -7.16
C THR A 95 -6.10 -23.59 -6.17
N ARG A 96 -6.96 -24.60 -6.27
CA ARG A 96 -6.92 -25.79 -5.42
C ARG A 96 -5.53 -26.46 -5.51
N GLY A 97 -4.94 -26.76 -4.36
CA GLY A 97 -3.58 -27.30 -4.27
C GLY A 97 -2.47 -26.25 -4.19
N SER A 98 -2.80 -24.95 -4.24
CA SER A 98 -1.85 -23.90 -3.86
C SER A 98 -1.69 -23.81 -2.33
N ALA A 99 -0.54 -23.30 -1.89
CA ALA A 99 -0.14 -23.23 -0.49
C ALA A 99 -1.09 -22.41 0.42
N TYR A 100 -1.94 -21.56 -0.18
CA TYR A 100 -2.84 -20.65 0.53
C TYR A 100 -4.30 -20.73 0.02
N TYR A 101 -4.67 -21.81 -0.68
CA TYR A 101 -5.99 -21.96 -1.31
C TYR A 101 -7.15 -21.65 -0.35
N ASP A 102 -7.18 -22.32 0.82
CA ASP A 102 -8.27 -22.17 1.80
C ASP A 102 -8.33 -20.75 2.35
N TYR A 103 -7.16 -20.13 2.57
CA TYR A 103 -7.08 -18.76 3.07
C TYR A 103 -7.69 -17.76 2.09
N PHE A 104 -7.37 -17.84 0.80
CA PHE A 104 -7.90 -16.87 -0.17
C PHE A 104 -9.34 -17.15 -0.61
N ASN A 105 -9.84 -18.37 -0.44
CA ASN A 105 -11.22 -18.73 -0.81
C ASN A 105 -12.21 -18.72 0.36
N SER A 106 -11.76 -18.43 1.58
CA SER A 106 -12.65 -18.17 2.73
C SER A 106 -12.94 -16.68 2.85
N SER A 107 -14.15 -16.30 3.24
CA SER A 107 -14.47 -14.92 3.66
C SER A 107 -14.03 -14.64 5.10
N ASP A 108 -13.68 -15.68 5.87
CA ASP A 108 -13.46 -15.58 7.30
C ASP A 108 -12.06 -15.09 7.67
N TRP A 109 -11.96 -14.65 8.92
CA TRP A 109 -10.71 -14.36 9.60
C TRP A 109 -9.89 -15.63 9.79
N LEU A 110 -8.61 -15.59 9.40
CA LEU A 110 -7.65 -16.58 9.93
C LEU A 110 -7.27 -16.25 11.37
N PHE A 111 -7.21 -14.94 11.68
CA PHE A 111 -7.00 -14.39 13.00
C PHE A 111 -7.97 -13.20 13.16
N PRO A 112 -8.83 -13.16 14.19
CA PRO A 112 -9.78 -12.07 14.36
C PRO A 112 -9.12 -10.79 14.90
N THR A 113 -9.70 -9.64 14.59
CA THR A 113 -9.32 -8.32 15.14
C THR A 113 -10.36 -7.83 16.14
N PHE A 114 -9.99 -6.89 17.00
CA PHE A 114 -10.92 -6.34 18.00
C PHE A 114 -11.77 -5.20 17.42
N GLN A 115 -11.22 -4.47 16.45
CA GLN A 115 -11.91 -3.41 15.72
C GLN A 115 -12.26 -3.92 14.32
N THR A 116 -13.51 -3.71 13.92
CA THR A 116 -14.04 -4.06 12.59
C THR A 116 -14.84 -2.89 12.05
N ASN A 117 -14.99 -2.85 10.73
CA ASN A 117 -15.85 -1.90 10.04
C ASN A 117 -16.41 -2.62 8.82
N GLU A 118 -17.72 -2.69 8.69
CA GLU A 118 -18.41 -3.46 7.65
C GLU A 118 -18.62 -2.65 6.36
N ALA A 119 -18.05 -1.45 6.28
CA ALA A 119 -18.17 -0.61 5.09
C ALA A 119 -17.49 -1.20 3.84
N LEU A 120 -16.58 -2.17 3.98
CA LEU A 120 -16.01 -2.96 2.90
C LEU A 120 -15.91 -4.42 3.36
N ASN A 121 -15.83 -5.38 2.43
CA ASN A 121 -15.56 -6.77 2.79
C ASN A 121 -14.16 -6.87 3.39
N LEU A 122 -13.96 -7.84 4.29
CA LEU A 122 -12.70 -8.01 5.03
C LEU A 122 -11.47 -7.99 4.10
N LYS A 123 -11.54 -8.74 3.00
CA LYS A 123 -10.42 -8.93 2.04
C LYS A 123 -10.46 -7.96 0.87
N ASP A 124 -11.30 -6.92 0.91
CA ASP A 124 -11.22 -5.86 -0.08
C ASP A 124 -9.86 -5.16 0.04
N ARG A 125 -9.27 -4.86 -1.11
CA ARG A 125 -7.98 -4.16 -1.19
C ARG A 125 -8.23 -2.66 -1.27
N VAL A 126 -7.49 -1.92 -0.47
CA VAL A 126 -7.56 -0.47 -0.42
C VAL A 126 -6.17 0.13 -0.55
N LEU A 127 -6.01 1.25 -1.26
CA LEU A 127 -4.89 2.13 -1.03
C LEU A 127 -5.19 2.90 0.26
N ALA A 128 -4.42 2.64 1.30
CA ALA A 128 -4.56 3.29 2.59
C ALA A 128 -3.52 4.40 2.74
N LEU A 129 -3.99 5.59 3.10
CA LEU A 129 -3.20 6.77 3.39
C LEU A 129 -3.51 7.26 4.81
N ASN A 130 -2.49 7.76 5.51
CA ASN A 130 -2.68 8.41 6.80
C ASN A 130 -1.72 9.60 6.90
N TYR A 131 -2.25 10.81 6.70
CA TYR A 131 -1.51 12.06 6.78
C TYR A 131 -2.08 12.93 7.90
N ALA A 132 -1.20 13.45 8.76
CA ALA A 132 -1.59 14.23 9.94
C ALA A 132 -2.72 13.56 10.76
N ASP A 133 -2.56 12.26 11.01
CA ASP A 133 -3.52 11.41 11.74
C ASP A 133 -4.95 11.42 11.15
N SER A 134 -5.07 11.70 9.85
CA SER A 134 -6.30 11.60 9.08
C SER A 134 -6.23 10.36 8.17
N PRO A 135 -6.73 9.20 8.62
CA PRO A 135 -6.72 7.98 7.82
C PRO A 135 -7.83 7.99 6.75
N LYS A 136 -7.46 7.67 5.51
CA LYS A 136 -8.39 7.49 4.40
C LYS A 136 -8.02 6.28 3.56
N ALA A 137 -9.02 5.51 3.16
CA ALA A 137 -8.88 4.33 2.32
C ALA A 137 -9.60 4.54 0.99
N TYR A 138 -8.89 4.28 -0.10
CA TYR A 138 -9.42 4.33 -1.46
C TYR A 138 -9.57 2.89 -1.94
N SER A 139 -10.80 2.41 -2.17
CA SER A 139 -10.97 1.04 -2.64
C SER A 139 -10.36 0.89 -4.04
N LEU A 140 -9.63 -0.21 -4.27
CA LEU A 140 -9.03 -0.45 -5.58
C LEU A 140 -10.10 -0.59 -6.67
N GLU A 141 -11.29 -1.08 -6.33
CA GLU A 141 -12.45 -1.12 -7.22
C GLU A 141 -12.91 0.29 -7.63
N ALA A 142 -13.03 1.22 -6.67
CA ALA A 142 -13.38 2.61 -6.98
C ALA A 142 -12.28 3.32 -7.78
N LEU A 143 -11.01 3.01 -7.50
CA LEU A 143 -9.89 3.51 -8.30
C LEU A 143 -9.88 2.92 -9.72
N GLN A 144 -10.44 1.74 -9.94
CA GLN A 144 -10.63 1.21 -11.28
C GLN A 144 -11.70 1.98 -12.06
N GLU A 145 -12.77 2.42 -11.39
CA GLU A 145 -13.79 3.29 -12.00
C GLU A 145 -13.32 4.75 -12.16
N THR A 146 -12.49 5.24 -11.22
CA THR A 146 -11.97 6.61 -11.16
C THR A 146 -10.44 6.57 -11.00
N PRO A 147 -9.67 6.40 -12.09
CA PRO A 147 -8.24 6.12 -12.03
C PRO A 147 -7.37 7.33 -11.67
N VAL A 148 -7.92 8.54 -11.68
CA VAL A 148 -7.24 9.74 -11.19
C VAL A 148 -8.14 10.43 -10.17
N VAL A 149 -7.65 10.56 -8.94
CA VAL A 149 -8.37 11.18 -7.82
C VAL A 149 -7.54 12.33 -7.27
N ASN A 150 -8.04 13.56 -7.42
CA ASN A 150 -7.50 14.74 -6.76
C ASN A 150 -8.14 14.85 -5.38
N ASP A 151 -7.35 14.93 -4.32
CA ASP A 151 -7.85 14.96 -2.95
C ASP A 151 -7.00 15.87 -2.06
N THR A 152 -7.48 16.10 -0.84
CA THR A 152 -6.74 16.76 0.24
C THR A 152 -6.93 15.97 1.53
N LEU A 153 -5.84 15.46 2.10
CA LEU A 153 -5.88 14.62 3.31
C LEU A 153 -4.91 15.17 4.35
N GLY A 154 -5.40 15.47 5.56
CA GLY A 154 -4.55 16.02 6.62
C GLY A 154 -3.86 17.34 6.24
N GLY A 155 -4.47 18.12 5.35
CA GLY A 155 -3.88 19.34 4.77
C GLY A 155 -2.89 19.11 3.62
N GLN A 156 -2.55 17.86 3.29
CA GLN A 156 -1.74 17.52 2.13
C GLN A 156 -2.61 17.44 0.88
N GLU A 157 -2.33 18.30 -0.10
CA GLU A 157 -2.90 18.16 -1.43
C GLU A 157 -2.21 17.02 -2.17
N LEU A 158 -2.99 16.06 -2.65
CA LEU A 158 -2.47 14.86 -3.28
C LEU A 158 -3.28 14.47 -4.52
N VAL A 159 -2.62 13.74 -5.41
CA VAL A 159 -3.25 13.07 -6.53
C VAL A 159 -2.92 11.57 -6.46
N ILE A 160 -3.94 10.75 -6.64
CA ILE A 160 -3.81 9.30 -6.77
C ILE A 160 -3.98 8.95 -8.24
N THR A 161 -3.05 8.17 -8.77
CA THR A 161 -3.13 7.57 -10.10
C THR A 161 -3.21 6.06 -9.97
N PHE A 162 -4.12 5.44 -10.71
CA PHE A 162 -4.31 4.00 -10.72
C PHE A 162 -4.16 3.46 -12.14
N ASN A 163 -3.23 2.51 -12.31
CA ASN A 163 -3.09 1.77 -13.55
C ASN A 163 -3.90 0.47 -13.44
N PRO A 164 -5.05 0.34 -14.15
CA PRO A 164 -5.95 -0.80 -14.01
C PRO A 164 -5.37 -2.09 -14.61
N LEU A 165 -4.43 -2.00 -15.56
CA LEU A 165 -3.78 -3.18 -16.15
C LEU A 165 -2.77 -3.80 -15.17
N ALA A 166 -2.08 -2.94 -14.43
CA ALA A 166 -1.08 -3.32 -13.44
C ALA A 166 -1.65 -3.50 -12.02
N GLU A 167 -2.92 -3.14 -11.80
CA GLU A 167 -3.55 -2.94 -10.48
C GLU A 167 -2.68 -2.09 -9.53
N ALA A 168 -2.01 -1.08 -10.09
CA ALA A 168 -0.97 -0.32 -9.41
C ALA A 168 -1.48 1.09 -9.06
N ALA A 169 -1.63 1.35 -7.77
CA ALA A 169 -1.95 2.67 -7.25
C ALA A 169 -0.67 3.42 -6.83
N ARG A 170 -0.59 4.72 -7.16
CA ARG A 170 0.48 5.62 -6.74
C ARG A 170 -0.11 6.93 -6.25
N THR A 171 0.59 7.58 -5.32
CA THR A 171 0.19 8.87 -4.74
C THR A 171 1.33 9.86 -4.92
N TYR A 172 1.00 11.08 -5.35
CA TYR A 172 1.93 12.18 -5.54
C TYR A 172 1.39 13.44 -4.88
N GLU A 173 2.28 14.37 -4.57
CA GLU A 173 1.87 15.75 -4.28
C GLU A 173 1.11 16.31 -5.48
N ARG A 174 0.16 17.21 -5.20
CA ARG A 174 -0.63 17.87 -6.24
C ARG A 174 -0.22 19.32 -6.48
N ALA A 175 0.33 19.99 -5.46
CA ALA A 175 0.82 21.37 -5.51
C ALA A 175 -0.13 22.36 -6.24
N GLY A 176 -1.43 22.27 -5.97
CA GLY A 176 -2.46 23.12 -6.57
C GLY A 176 -3.03 22.66 -7.91
N HIS A 177 -2.37 21.76 -8.64
CA HIS A 177 -2.85 21.27 -9.95
C HIS A 177 -4.14 20.45 -9.85
N ASN A 178 -4.87 20.29 -10.94
CA ASN A 178 -5.97 19.33 -11.02
C ASN A 178 -5.74 18.39 -12.19
N PHE A 179 -5.59 17.10 -11.88
CA PHE A 179 -5.28 16.10 -12.88
C PHE A 179 -6.51 15.37 -13.38
N THR A 180 -6.53 15.05 -14.67
CA THR A 180 -7.54 14.21 -15.32
C THR A 180 -6.89 13.01 -16.01
N PRO A 181 -7.57 11.86 -16.09
CA PRO A 181 -7.01 10.66 -16.69
C PRO A 181 -6.92 10.78 -18.21
N THR A 182 -5.98 10.05 -18.81
CA THR A 182 -5.96 9.80 -20.26
C THR A 182 -6.24 8.34 -20.58
N GLN A 183 -6.20 7.97 -21.87
CA GLN A 183 -6.28 6.57 -22.30
C GLN A 183 -5.00 5.79 -21.94
N ASP A 184 -3.88 6.48 -21.75
CA ASP A 184 -2.64 5.89 -21.26
C ASP A 184 -2.63 6.03 -19.73
N PRO A 185 -2.66 4.92 -18.96
CA PRO A 185 -2.71 4.97 -17.50
C PRO A 185 -1.44 5.54 -16.86
N ASP A 186 -0.34 5.66 -17.61
CA ASP A 186 0.90 6.27 -17.14
C ASP A 186 1.00 7.76 -17.54
N VAL A 187 -0.07 8.35 -18.11
CA VAL A 187 -0.17 9.77 -18.46
C VAL A 187 -1.45 10.41 -17.91
N VAL A 188 -1.31 11.56 -17.27
CA VAL A 188 -2.41 12.42 -16.81
C VAL A 188 -2.30 13.81 -17.43
N LEU A 189 -3.40 14.56 -17.47
CA LEU A 189 -3.43 15.95 -17.93
C LEU A 189 -3.70 16.89 -16.75
N ASP A 190 -2.95 17.98 -16.63
CA ASP A 190 -3.30 19.06 -15.71
C ASP A 190 -4.47 19.91 -16.23
N GLU A 191 -4.83 20.94 -15.48
CA GLU A 191 -5.93 21.86 -15.77
C GLU A 191 -5.78 22.63 -17.10
N ASP A 192 -4.55 22.79 -17.58
CA ASP A 192 -4.24 23.47 -18.85
C ASP A 192 -4.14 22.47 -20.02
N GLY A 193 -4.34 21.17 -19.76
CA GLY A 193 -4.23 20.11 -20.75
C GLY A 193 -2.78 19.71 -21.07
N VAL A 194 -1.81 20.08 -20.23
CA VAL A 194 -0.42 19.65 -20.36
C VAL A 194 -0.28 18.24 -19.81
N GLN A 195 0.50 17.41 -20.50
CA GLN A 195 0.73 16.02 -20.09
C GLN A 195 1.75 15.92 -18.97
N TRP A 196 1.48 15.00 -18.05
CA TRP A 196 2.37 14.57 -16.98
C TRP A 196 2.51 13.06 -16.98
N ARG A 197 3.71 12.57 -16.72
CA ARG A 197 4.07 11.14 -16.73
C ARG A 197 4.16 10.60 -15.32
N VAL A 198 3.46 9.50 -15.09
CA VAL A 198 3.43 8.75 -13.83
C VAL A 198 4.71 7.92 -13.74
N GLU A 199 5.66 8.33 -12.91
CA GLU A 199 6.94 7.63 -12.72
C GLU A 199 7.15 7.14 -11.28
N GLU A 200 8.11 6.25 -11.08
CA GLU A 200 8.33 5.61 -9.77
C GLU A 200 8.82 6.59 -8.69
N THR A 201 9.50 7.66 -9.07
CA THR A 201 10.06 8.67 -8.15
C THR A 201 9.25 9.96 -8.08
N GLY A 202 8.33 10.20 -9.02
CA GLY A 202 7.54 11.44 -9.08
C GLY A 202 6.55 11.46 -10.24
N LEU A 203 5.70 12.48 -10.24
CA LEU A 203 4.82 12.80 -11.36
C LEU A 203 5.50 13.91 -12.16
N VAL A 204 5.94 13.61 -13.38
CA VAL A 204 6.88 14.45 -14.13
C VAL A 204 6.15 15.17 -15.26
N LYS A 205 6.23 16.49 -15.31
CA LYS A 205 5.65 17.27 -16.41
C LYS A 205 6.34 16.91 -17.72
N SER A 206 5.58 16.81 -18.82
CA SER A 206 6.10 16.35 -20.12
C SER A 206 7.22 17.22 -20.71
N ASP A 207 7.31 18.49 -20.32
CA ASP A 207 8.39 19.41 -20.69
C ASP A 207 9.63 19.32 -19.77
N GLY A 208 9.55 18.52 -18.70
CA GLY A 208 10.61 18.31 -17.71
C GLY A 208 10.86 19.50 -16.79
N THR A 209 10.01 20.52 -16.82
CA THR A 209 10.19 21.74 -16.00
C THR A 209 9.82 21.54 -14.53
N GLU A 210 9.01 20.53 -14.25
CA GLU A 210 8.44 20.30 -12.94
C GLU A 210 8.26 18.80 -12.66
N THR A 211 8.50 18.41 -11.41
CA THR A 211 8.27 17.05 -10.91
C THR A 211 7.64 17.15 -9.53
N LEU A 212 6.45 16.56 -9.37
CA LEU A 212 5.78 16.48 -8.09
C LEU A 212 6.27 15.24 -7.33
N ALA A 213 6.56 15.43 -6.04
CA ALA A 213 7.15 14.39 -5.21
C ALA A 213 6.18 13.22 -5.02
N ARG A 214 6.73 12.01 -4.97
CA ARG A 214 5.94 10.82 -4.65
C ARG A 214 5.68 10.73 -3.15
N LEU A 215 4.43 10.49 -2.81
CA LEU A 215 3.97 10.39 -1.43
C LEU A 215 3.82 8.92 -0.98
N PRO A 216 4.13 8.59 0.29
CA PRO A 216 3.94 7.24 0.81
C PRO A 216 2.48 6.78 0.77
N GLY A 217 2.28 5.52 0.46
CA GLY A 217 0.98 4.88 0.49
C GLY A 217 1.15 3.38 0.54
N GLN A 218 0.13 2.66 0.98
CA GLN A 218 0.20 1.21 1.07
C GLN A 218 -1.09 0.56 0.63
N VAL A 219 -0.98 -0.55 -0.10
CA VAL A 219 -2.15 -1.37 -0.40
C VAL A 219 -2.42 -2.30 0.78
N SER A 220 -3.46 -1.93 1.52
CA SER A 220 -4.15 -2.56 2.66
C SER A 220 -5.16 -3.65 2.23
N TYR A 221 -5.45 -4.61 3.11
CA TYR A 221 -6.65 -5.41 3.13
C TYR A 221 -7.48 -4.70 4.17
N TRP A 222 -8.75 -4.48 3.88
CA TRP A 222 -9.58 -3.62 4.71
C TRP A 222 -9.54 -4.04 6.17
N PHE A 223 -9.68 -5.34 6.45
CA PHE A 223 -9.63 -5.90 7.78
C PHE A 223 -8.35 -5.53 8.56
N GLY A 224 -7.20 -5.52 7.87
CA GLY A 224 -5.90 -5.29 8.48
C GLY A 224 -5.67 -3.81 8.75
N TRP A 225 -6.16 -2.94 7.85
CA TRP A 225 -6.06 -1.49 8.01
C TRP A 225 -6.98 -0.97 9.12
N VAL A 226 -8.26 -1.33 9.06
CA VAL A 226 -9.28 -0.74 9.94
C VAL A 226 -9.13 -1.17 11.39
N ALA A 227 -8.44 -2.29 11.65
CA ALA A 227 -8.08 -2.72 13.00
C ALA A 227 -7.25 -1.69 13.78
N PHE A 228 -6.54 -0.80 13.07
CA PHE A 228 -5.69 0.24 13.63
C PHE A 228 -6.15 1.66 13.29
N HIS A 229 -7.05 1.80 12.32
CA HIS A 229 -7.61 3.07 11.88
C HIS A 229 -9.15 2.96 11.76
N PRO A 230 -9.88 2.75 12.87
CA PRO A 230 -11.32 2.46 12.83
C PRO A 230 -12.16 3.59 12.22
N ASP A 231 -11.71 4.85 12.41
CA ASP A 231 -12.38 6.06 11.92
C ASP A 231 -11.97 6.44 10.49
N THR A 232 -11.48 5.47 9.71
CA THR A 232 -11.03 5.69 8.32
C THR A 232 -12.17 6.19 7.44
N GLU A 233 -11.96 7.32 6.78
CA GLU A 233 -12.82 7.78 5.69
C GLU A 233 -12.62 6.87 4.46
N ILE A 234 -13.70 6.58 3.73
CA ILE A 234 -13.65 5.68 2.57
C ILE A 234 -14.00 6.45 1.30
N PHE A 235 -13.12 6.35 0.31
CA PHE A 235 -13.41 6.73 -1.06
C PHE A 235 -13.80 5.48 -1.87
N GLY A 236 -15.05 5.46 -2.33
CA GLY A 236 -15.59 4.37 -3.16
C GLY A 236 -16.97 3.88 -2.73
N LYS A 237 -17.49 2.87 -3.43
CA LYS A 237 -18.73 2.18 -3.03
C LYS A 237 -18.50 1.42 -1.73
N ILE A 238 -19.43 1.61 -0.81
CA ILE A 238 -19.49 0.90 0.47
C ILE A 238 -20.15 -0.46 0.21
N ALA A 239 -19.60 -1.52 0.77
CA ALA A 239 -20.20 -2.86 0.71
C ALA A 239 -21.64 -2.80 1.20
N THR A 240 -22.56 -3.36 0.42
CA THR A 240 -23.93 -3.55 0.89
C THR A 240 -23.90 -4.68 1.91
N PRO A 241 -24.37 -4.49 3.16
CA PRO A 241 -24.37 -5.56 4.14
C PRO A 241 -25.12 -6.76 3.55
N THR A 242 -24.49 -7.92 3.55
CA THR A 242 -25.15 -9.16 3.18
C THR A 242 -26.12 -9.51 4.32
N PRO A 243 -27.41 -9.74 4.04
CA PRO A 243 -28.42 -10.00 5.08
C PRO A 243 -28.16 -11.28 5.87
#